data_AF-A0A8I6XDX3-F1
#
_entry.id   AF-A0A8I6XDX3-F1
#
_cell.length_a   1.000
_cell.length_b   1.000
_cell.length_c   1.000
_cell.angle_alpha   90.00
_cell.angle_beta   90.00
_cell.angle_gamma   90.00
#
_symmetry.space_group_name_H-M   'P 1'
#
loop_
_entity.id
_entity.type
_entity.pdbx_description
1 polymer ?
#
loop_
_entity_poly.entity_id
_entity_poly.type
_entity_poly.pdbx_seq_one_letter_code
_entity_poly.pdbx_strand_id
1 'polypeptide(L)'
;MFAASSSASAIRRRALALPLARCPTCKEKVRMYVSAIEKHDGWVFYKCEKHGVTCDYWRWELEYVEFLVDKHYLSGDAAVDAIGAMEERKEELIKAQELFYMNGSVSSGKKVFKNDNGNLMSRQQAAAPMMLGKELVMLMKMLVTIVVVLGLAALVLIMLKK
;
A
#
# COMPACT_ATOMS: atom_id res chain seq x y z
N MET A 1 -16.16 -30.96 -10.68
CA MET A 1 -16.41 -29.55 -11.05
C MET A 1 -15.98 -28.71 -9.85
N PHE A 2 -14.86 -28.01 -9.90
CA PHE A 2 -14.38 -27.19 -8.78
C PHE A 2 -14.37 -25.73 -9.19
N ALA A 3 -15.32 -24.97 -8.65
CA ALA A 3 -15.43 -23.53 -8.81
C ALA A 3 -14.41 -22.82 -7.91
N ALA A 4 -13.16 -22.72 -8.36
CA ALA A 4 -12.15 -21.87 -7.76
C ALA A 4 -12.12 -20.53 -8.51
N SER A 5 -13.14 -19.69 -8.32
CA SER A 5 -13.22 -18.35 -8.91
C SER A 5 -14.20 -17.51 -8.13
N SER A 6 -13.79 -16.97 -6.97
CA SER A 6 -14.65 -15.99 -6.29
C SER A 6 -13.95 -14.91 -5.47
N SER A 7 -12.66 -15.03 -5.15
CA SER A 7 -11.98 -13.98 -4.35
C SER A 7 -11.71 -12.72 -5.15
N ALA A 8 -11.10 -12.85 -6.34
CA ALA A 8 -10.82 -11.69 -7.22
C ALA A 8 -12.10 -11.01 -7.74
N SER A 9 -13.16 -11.78 -7.96
CA SER A 9 -14.46 -11.29 -8.43
C SER A 9 -15.27 -10.62 -7.32
N ALA A 10 -15.14 -11.05 -6.07
CA ALA A 10 -15.81 -10.41 -4.93
C ALA A 10 -15.15 -9.08 -4.55
N ILE A 11 -13.81 -9.01 -4.59
CA ILE A 11 -13.05 -7.76 -4.36
C ILE A 11 -13.45 -6.70 -5.37
N ARG A 12 -13.58 -7.08 -6.66
CA ARG A 12 -14.00 -6.16 -7.73
C ARG A 12 -15.46 -5.70 -7.60
N ARG A 13 -16.32 -6.44 -6.89
CA ARG A 13 -17.73 -6.08 -6.65
C ARG A 13 -17.96 -5.24 -5.39
N ARG A 14 -17.00 -5.20 -4.46
CA ARG A 14 -17.09 -4.43 -3.20
C ARG A 14 -16.11 -3.26 -3.12
N ALA A 15 -15.32 -3.03 -4.16
CA ALA A 15 -14.62 -1.76 -4.32
C ALA A 15 -15.66 -0.64 -4.39
N LEU A 16 -15.81 0.12 -3.29
CA LEU A 16 -16.45 1.43 -3.35
C LEU A 16 -15.84 2.13 -4.55
N ALA A 17 -16.69 2.58 -5.49
CA ALA A 17 -16.21 3.23 -6.71
C ALA A 17 -15.67 4.61 -6.35
N LEU A 18 -14.47 4.64 -5.78
CA LEU A 18 -13.81 5.86 -5.37
C LEU A 18 -13.59 6.73 -6.62
N PRO A 19 -13.89 8.05 -6.54
CA PRO A 19 -13.61 8.97 -7.62
C PRO A 19 -12.16 8.85 -8.11
N LEU A 20 -11.96 8.72 -9.43
CA LEU A 20 -10.63 8.74 -10.05
C LEU A 20 -10.21 10.19 -10.32
N ALA A 21 -9.68 10.85 -9.29
CA ALA A 21 -9.18 12.21 -9.37
C ALA A 21 -8.01 12.34 -10.35
N ARG A 22 -7.80 13.54 -10.88
CA ARG A 22 -6.62 13.83 -11.71
C ARG A 22 -5.35 13.81 -10.88
N CYS A 23 -4.25 13.40 -11.50
CA CYS A 23 -2.94 13.39 -10.85
C CYS A 23 -2.60 14.81 -10.35
N PRO A 24 -2.23 14.98 -9.07
CA PRO A 24 -1.95 16.31 -8.52
C PRO A 24 -0.73 16.96 -9.18
N THR A 25 0.24 16.15 -9.63
CA THR A 25 1.52 16.59 -10.22
C THR A 25 1.39 16.99 -11.69
N CYS A 26 0.87 16.10 -12.55
CA CYS A 26 0.87 16.31 -14.00
C CYS A 26 -0.53 16.43 -14.62
N LYS A 27 -1.59 16.40 -13.80
CA LYS A 27 -3.01 16.53 -14.20
C LYS A 27 -3.55 15.43 -15.13
N GLU A 28 -2.74 14.42 -15.42
CA GLU A 28 -3.11 13.23 -16.18
C GLU A 28 -4.03 12.30 -15.37
N LYS A 29 -4.64 11.31 -16.03
CA LYS A 29 -5.52 10.33 -15.39
C LYS A 29 -4.79 9.47 -14.35
N VAL A 30 -5.47 9.22 -13.24
CA VAL A 30 -5.10 8.21 -12.23
C VAL A 30 -5.96 6.97 -12.46
N ARG A 31 -5.35 5.79 -12.34
CA ARG A 31 -6.02 4.50 -12.51
C ARG A 31 -5.83 3.64 -11.25
N MET A 32 -6.82 2.81 -10.99
CA MET A 32 -6.82 1.80 -9.93
C MET A 32 -6.13 0.52 -10.42
N TYR A 33 -5.33 -0.08 -9.55
CA TYR A 33 -4.64 -1.35 -9.78
C TYR A 33 -4.75 -2.22 -8.53
N VAL A 34 -4.63 -3.53 -8.73
CA VAL A 34 -4.56 -4.50 -7.65
C VAL A 34 -3.16 -5.10 -7.67
N SER A 35 -2.49 -5.11 -6.52
CA SER A 35 -1.18 -5.71 -6.34
C SER A 35 -1.30 -7.22 -6.39
N ALA A 36 -0.39 -7.84 -7.14
CA ALA A 36 -0.21 -9.30 -7.23
C ALA A 36 1.09 -9.75 -6.54
N ILE A 37 1.72 -8.87 -5.77
CA ILE A 37 2.95 -9.17 -5.04
C ILE A 37 2.55 -9.99 -3.81
N GLU A 38 3.22 -11.13 -3.54
CA GLU A 38 2.88 -12.04 -2.43
C GLU A 38 2.62 -11.34 -1.10
N LYS A 39 3.43 -10.33 -0.76
CA LYS A 39 3.29 -9.57 0.49
C LYS A 39 2.02 -8.71 0.54
N HIS A 40 1.52 -8.25 -0.60
CA HIS A 40 0.39 -7.33 -0.68
C HIS A 40 -0.57 -7.82 -1.75
N ASP A 41 -0.81 -9.13 -1.81
CA ASP A 41 -1.67 -9.72 -2.82
C ASP A 41 -3.12 -9.28 -2.56
N GLY A 42 -3.79 -8.80 -3.60
CA GLY A 42 -5.14 -8.24 -3.50
C GLY A 42 -5.22 -6.80 -2.99
N TRP A 43 -4.10 -6.17 -2.60
CA TRP A 43 -4.10 -4.78 -2.13
C TRP A 43 -4.33 -3.81 -3.29
N VAL A 44 -5.19 -2.80 -3.08
CA VAL A 44 -5.51 -1.80 -4.10
C VAL A 44 -4.56 -0.60 -4.00
N PHE A 45 -4.08 -0.12 -5.16
CA PHE A 45 -3.31 1.10 -5.26
C PHE A 45 -3.71 1.92 -6.49
N TYR A 46 -3.48 3.21 -6.42
CA TYR A 46 -3.81 4.20 -7.44
C TYR A 46 -2.52 4.78 -7.98
N LYS A 47 -2.32 4.79 -9.29
CA LYS A 47 -1.13 5.43 -9.91
C LYS A 47 -1.50 6.26 -11.12
N CYS A 48 -0.68 7.27 -11.38
CA CYS A 48 -0.77 8.07 -12.59
C CYS A 48 -0.48 7.21 -13.83
N GLU A 49 -1.15 7.50 -14.95
CA GLU A 49 -0.91 6.81 -16.22
C GLU A 49 0.49 7.07 -16.79
N LYS A 50 1.06 8.25 -16.53
CA LYS A 50 2.44 8.61 -16.91
C LYS A 50 3.47 8.27 -15.82
N HIS A 51 3.15 7.33 -14.93
CA HIS A 51 4.04 6.92 -13.85
C HIS A 51 5.37 6.37 -14.41
N GLY A 52 6.51 6.85 -13.90
CA GLY A 52 7.85 6.46 -14.33
C GLY A 52 8.32 7.07 -15.66
N VAL A 53 7.51 7.93 -16.29
CA VAL A 53 7.90 8.68 -17.51
C VAL A 53 8.09 10.16 -17.18
N THR A 54 7.05 10.80 -16.67
CA THR A 54 7.05 12.24 -16.34
C THR A 54 6.50 12.54 -14.95
N CYS A 55 6.16 11.51 -14.18
CA CYS A 55 5.51 11.64 -12.89
C CYS A 55 5.74 10.37 -12.07
N ASP A 56 5.89 10.49 -10.75
CA ASP A 56 6.04 9.34 -9.85
C ASP A 56 4.86 9.21 -8.89
N TYR A 57 3.71 9.80 -9.23
CA TYR A 57 2.52 9.75 -8.38
C TYR A 57 1.93 8.34 -8.34
N TRP A 58 1.85 7.80 -7.13
CA TRP A 58 1.06 6.63 -6.76
C TRP A 58 0.74 6.67 -5.26
N ARG A 59 -0.31 5.96 -4.84
CA ARG A 59 -0.79 5.86 -3.45
C ARG A 59 -1.46 4.51 -3.21
N TRP A 60 -1.36 3.97 -2.01
CA TRP A 60 -2.23 2.86 -1.57
C TRP A 60 -3.68 3.34 -1.41
N GLU A 61 -4.65 2.41 -1.39
CA GLU A 61 -6.07 2.75 -1.28
C GLU A 61 -6.40 3.64 -0.07
N LEU A 62 -5.82 3.36 1.10
CA LEU A 62 -5.99 4.18 2.32
C LEU A 62 -5.52 5.63 2.09
N GLU A 63 -4.28 5.80 1.63
CA GLU A 63 -3.71 7.12 1.33
C GLU A 63 -4.49 7.85 0.22
N TYR A 64 -5.10 7.10 -0.69
CA TYR A 64 -5.91 7.65 -1.76
C TYR A 64 -7.25 8.16 -1.25
N VAL A 65 -7.92 7.43 -0.34
CA VAL A 65 -9.15 7.90 0.32
C VAL A 65 -8.87 9.17 1.12
N GLU A 66 -7.80 9.18 1.94
CA GLU A 66 -7.38 10.37 2.67
C GLU A 66 -7.15 11.57 1.74
N PHE A 67 -6.48 11.34 0.61
CA PHE A 67 -6.29 12.38 -0.42
C PHE A 67 -7.62 12.90 -1.00
N LEU A 68 -8.60 12.02 -1.23
CA LEU A 68 -9.91 12.43 -1.74
C LEU A 68 -10.67 13.27 -0.71
N VAL A 69 -10.57 12.93 0.57
CA VAL A 69 -11.16 13.71 1.66
C VAL A 69 -10.48 15.07 1.80
N ASP A 70 -9.14 15.12 1.83
CA ASP A 70 -8.35 16.35 1.93
C ASP A 70 -8.60 17.33 0.77
N LYS A 71 -8.90 16.81 -0.42
CA LYS A 71 -9.22 17.63 -1.61
C LYS A 71 -10.71 17.84 -1.83
N HIS A 72 -11.56 17.46 -0.87
CA HIS A 72 -13.00 17.58 -0.94
C HIS A 72 -13.65 16.88 -2.15
N TYR A 73 -12.99 15.85 -2.71
CA TYR A 73 -13.61 14.93 -3.66
C TYR A 73 -14.56 13.95 -2.98
N LEU A 74 -14.37 13.71 -1.69
CA LEU A 74 -15.29 13.02 -0.80
C LEU A 74 -15.58 13.94 0.40
N SER A 75 -16.83 13.97 0.86
CA SER A 75 -17.26 14.82 1.97
C SER A 75 -18.50 14.24 2.65
N GLY A 76 -18.70 14.61 3.91
CA GLY A 76 -19.84 14.15 4.72
C GLY A 76 -19.88 12.63 4.85
N ASP A 77 -21.08 12.07 4.83
CA ASP A 77 -21.34 10.64 5.05
C ASP A 77 -20.59 9.75 4.03
N ALA A 78 -20.46 10.19 2.78
CA ALA A 78 -19.74 9.44 1.75
C ALA A 78 -18.24 9.28 2.05
N ALA A 79 -17.63 10.25 2.76
CA ALA A 79 -16.25 10.13 3.21
C ALA A 79 -16.13 9.12 4.36
N VAL A 80 -17.06 9.16 5.31
CA VAL A 80 -17.10 8.25 6.46
C VAL A 80 -17.30 6.80 5.99
N ASP A 81 -18.25 6.58 5.08
CA ASP A 81 -18.53 5.26 4.49
C ASP A 81 -17.32 4.72 3.71
N ALA A 82 -16.66 5.59 2.92
CA ALA A 82 -15.48 5.21 2.15
C ALA A 82 -14.29 4.83 3.04
N ILE A 83 -14.07 5.55 4.13
CA ILE A 83 -13.05 5.23 5.12
C ILE A 83 -13.39 3.90 5.80
N GLY A 84 -14.61 3.74 6.34
CA GLY A 84 -15.01 2.52 7.03
C GLY A 84 -14.90 1.27 6.16
N ALA A 85 -15.42 1.32 4.93
CA ALA A 85 -15.36 0.18 4.00
C ALA A 85 -13.92 -0.17 3.57
N MET A 86 -13.03 0.82 3.47
CA MET A 86 -11.63 0.59 3.14
C MET A 86 -10.86 0.01 4.34
N GLU A 87 -11.11 0.50 5.56
CA GLU A 87 -10.49 -0.03 6.79
C GLU A 87 -10.87 -1.50 7.03
N GLU A 88 -12.15 -1.83 6.87
CA GLU A 88 -12.64 -3.21 6.98
C GLU A 88 -11.91 -4.14 5.98
N ARG A 89 -11.81 -3.74 4.71
CA ARG A 89 -11.08 -4.52 3.70
C ARG A 89 -9.59 -4.67 4.04
N LYS A 90 -8.95 -3.60 4.51
CA LYS A 90 -7.54 -3.62 4.90
C LYS A 90 -7.33 -4.63 6.02
N GLU A 91 -8.22 -4.65 7.01
CA GLU A 91 -8.15 -5.62 8.11
C GLU A 91 -8.34 -7.07 7.62
N GLU A 92 -9.30 -7.31 6.71
CA GLU A 92 -9.49 -8.61 6.07
C GLU A 92 -8.23 -9.09 5.33
N LEU A 93 -7.59 -8.21 4.55
CA LEU A 93 -6.37 -8.53 3.79
C LEU A 93 -5.18 -8.81 4.72
N ILE A 94 -5.04 -8.06 5.81
CA ILE A 94 -4.00 -8.30 6.81
C ILE A 94 -4.23 -9.64 7.50
N LYS A 95 -5.46 -9.94 7.93
CA LYS A 95 -5.81 -11.25 8.52
C LYS A 95 -5.53 -12.39 7.55
N ALA A 96 -5.92 -12.25 6.29
CA ALA A 96 -5.65 -13.27 5.26
C ALA A 96 -4.14 -13.49 5.05
N GLN A 97 -3.36 -12.40 5.06
CA GLN A 97 -1.91 -12.46 4.95
C GLN A 97 -1.26 -13.15 6.17
N GLU A 98 -1.70 -12.82 7.38
CA GLU A 98 -1.22 -13.44 8.62
C GLU A 98 -1.54 -14.94 8.63
N LEU A 99 -2.75 -15.33 8.23
CA LEU A 99 -3.12 -16.73 8.07
C LEU A 99 -2.22 -17.44 7.07
N PHE A 100 -1.90 -16.80 5.94
CA PHE A 100 -1.00 -17.37 4.94
C PHE A 100 0.44 -17.54 5.46
N TYR A 101 0.93 -16.55 6.22
CA TYR A 101 2.25 -16.62 6.86
C TYR A 101 2.33 -17.72 7.92
N MET A 102 1.29 -17.88 8.73
CA MET A 102 1.21 -18.95 9.73
C MET A 102 1.06 -20.34 9.12
N ASN A 103 0.23 -20.50 8.07
CA ASN A 103 0.08 -21.79 7.36
C ASN A 103 1.31 -22.14 6.49
N GLY A 104 2.02 -21.14 5.97
CA GLY A 104 3.23 -21.31 5.17
C GLY A 104 4.40 -21.91 5.97
N SER A 105 4.38 -21.78 7.30
CA SER A 105 5.39 -22.38 8.18
C SER A 105 5.27 -23.91 8.33
N VAL A 106 4.15 -24.53 7.89
CA VAL A 106 3.90 -25.99 7.97
C VAL A 106 4.08 -26.72 6.63
N SER A 107 4.29 -26.03 5.51
CA SER A 107 4.40 -26.67 4.19
C SER A 107 5.76 -26.44 3.52
N SER A 108 6.84 -26.86 4.20
CA SER A 108 8.02 -27.31 3.47
C SER A 108 7.69 -28.63 2.76
N GLY A 109 7.45 -28.58 1.45
CA GLY A 109 7.51 -29.77 0.60
C GLY A 109 6.28 -30.06 -0.25
N LYS A 110 6.08 -29.30 -1.34
CA LYS A 110 5.58 -29.91 -2.60
C LYS A 110 5.91 -29.03 -3.80
N LYS A 111 7.09 -29.25 -4.37
CA LYS A 111 7.36 -28.90 -5.77
C LYS A 111 6.60 -29.91 -6.63
N VAL A 112 5.43 -29.54 -7.12
CA VAL A 112 4.82 -30.23 -8.26
C VAL A 112 5.01 -29.32 -9.47
N PHE A 113 5.91 -29.74 -10.35
CA PHE A 113 6.10 -29.16 -11.67
C PHE A 113 4.78 -29.20 -12.44
N LYS A 114 4.37 -28.05 -13.00
CA LYS A 114 3.51 -28.05 -14.19
C LYS A 114 3.84 -26.85 -15.09
N ASN A 115 4.63 -27.18 -16.12
CA ASN A 115 4.73 -26.52 -17.43
C ASN A 115 3.30 -26.43 -18.03
N ASP A 116 2.87 -25.43 -18.82
CA ASP A 116 3.50 -24.80 -19.97
C ASP A 116 2.85 -23.47 -20.36
N ASN A 117 3.68 -22.64 -21.01
CA ASN A 117 3.40 -21.62 -22.03
C ASN A 117 2.82 -20.24 -21.67
N GLY A 118 3.73 -19.26 -21.63
CA GLY A 118 3.39 -17.83 -21.57
C GLY A 118 4.56 -16.91 -21.22
N ASN A 119 5.60 -16.92 -22.06
CA ASN A 119 6.63 -15.89 -22.19
C ASN A 119 7.54 -15.62 -20.96
N LEU A 120 8.76 -16.16 -21.01
CA LEU A 120 9.85 -15.93 -20.07
C LEU A 120 10.75 -14.78 -20.56
N MET A 121 11.26 -14.00 -19.60
CA MET A 121 12.33 -12.99 -19.63
C MET A 121 11.87 -11.55 -19.89
N SER A 122 12.16 -10.58 -19.02
CA SER A 122 13.25 -10.40 -18.04
C SER A 122 12.69 -10.32 -16.59
N ARG A 123 13.21 -10.95 -15.54
CA ARG A 123 14.60 -11.16 -15.11
C ARG A 123 15.53 -9.93 -15.17
N GLN A 124 14.98 -8.77 -14.83
CA GLN A 124 15.64 -7.85 -13.88
C GLN A 124 14.87 -8.04 -12.57
N GLN A 125 15.27 -8.76 -11.53
CA GLN A 125 16.60 -8.93 -10.96
C GLN A 125 17.39 -7.62 -10.96
N ALA A 126 16.85 -6.62 -10.24
CA ALA A 126 17.57 -5.71 -9.34
C ALA A 126 16.69 -4.47 -9.04
N ALA A 127 15.68 -4.59 -8.16
CA ALA A 127 14.99 -3.40 -7.63
C ALA A 127 14.35 -3.59 -6.24
N ALA A 128 14.60 -4.72 -5.57
CA ALA A 128 14.58 -4.74 -4.11
C ALA A 128 15.86 -3.98 -3.69
N PRO A 129 15.82 -2.67 -3.35
CA PRO A 129 14.84 -2.03 -2.47
C PRO A 129 14.56 -0.55 -2.85
N MET A 130 13.54 -0.24 -3.65
CA MET A 130 13.24 1.19 -3.93
C MET A 130 11.87 1.70 -3.47
N MET A 131 10.97 0.83 -3.02
CA MET A 131 9.63 1.26 -2.61
C MET A 131 9.45 1.42 -1.08
N LEU A 132 10.51 1.14 -0.30
CA LEU A 132 10.57 1.37 1.15
C LEU A 132 11.29 2.69 1.52
N GLY A 133 11.86 3.40 0.54
CA GLY A 133 12.71 4.55 0.80
C GLY A 133 11.99 5.72 1.46
N LYS A 134 10.74 6.01 1.06
CA LYS A 134 10.02 7.19 1.60
C LYS A 134 9.53 6.98 3.03
N GLU A 135 9.03 5.79 3.36
CA GLU A 135 8.61 5.42 4.71
C GLU A 135 9.82 5.29 5.66
N LEU A 136 10.91 4.65 5.22
CA LEU A 136 12.14 4.60 6.00
C LEU A 136 12.77 5.99 6.21
N VAL A 137 12.69 6.89 5.21
CA VAL A 137 13.16 8.27 5.34
C VAL A 137 12.26 9.09 6.27
N MET A 138 10.93 8.88 6.26
CA MET A 138 10.03 9.52 7.22
C MET A 138 10.28 9.02 8.64
N LEU A 139 10.41 7.72 8.85
CA LEU A 139 10.75 7.14 10.15
C LEU A 139 12.13 7.62 10.65
N MET A 140 13.15 7.67 9.78
CA MET A 140 14.45 8.23 10.16
C MET A 140 14.34 9.71 10.53
N LYS A 141 13.59 10.52 9.77
CA LYS A 141 13.39 11.94 10.09
C LYS A 141 12.69 12.12 11.44
N MET A 142 11.68 11.31 11.75
CA MET A 142 10.97 11.34 13.03
C MET A 142 11.85 10.89 14.22
N LEU A 143 12.68 9.87 14.03
CA LEU A 143 13.61 9.43 15.07
C LEU A 143 14.68 10.49 15.36
N VAL A 144 15.23 11.13 14.33
CA VAL A 144 16.21 12.21 14.49
C VAL A 144 15.61 13.42 15.21
N THR A 145 14.38 13.83 14.87
CA THR A 145 13.73 14.95 15.57
C THR A 145 13.47 14.63 17.04
N ILE A 146 13.04 13.41 17.38
CA ILE A 146 12.83 12.99 18.77
C ILE A 146 14.15 13.02 19.55
N VAL A 147 15.23 12.45 19.01
CA VAL A 147 16.54 12.41 19.69
C VAL A 147 17.09 13.81 19.92
N VAL A 148 16.96 14.73 18.96
CA VAL A 148 17.40 16.12 19.11
C VAL A 148 16.60 16.84 20.19
N VAL A 149 15.27 16.69 20.20
CA VAL A 149 14.41 17.32 21.22
C VAL A 149 14.72 16.79 22.63
N LEU A 150 14.87 15.47 22.78
CA LEU A 150 15.23 14.84 24.05
C LEU A 150 16.64 15.26 24.51
N GLY A 151 17.60 15.35 23.59
CA GLY A 151 18.96 15.80 23.89
C GLY A 151 19.01 17.26 24.35
N LEU A 152 18.26 18.15 23.67
CA LEU A 152 18.14 19.55 24.09
C LEU A 152 17.44 19.69 25.44
N ALA A 153 16.36 18.94 25.67
CA ALA A 153 15.67 18.92 26.96
C ALA A 153 16.59 18.42 28.09
N ALA A 154 17.37 17.36 27.84
CA ALA A 154 18.34 16.85 28.80
C ALA A 154 19.45 17.88 29.10
N LEU A 155 19.98 18.57 28.08
CA LEU A 155 20.98 19.63 28.27
C LEU A 155 20.43 20.79 29.10
N VAL A 156 19.19 21.22 28.85
CA VAL A 156 18.52 22.26 29.63
C VAL A 156 18.34 21.82 31.09
N LEU A 157 17.93 20.57 31.33
CA LEU A 157 17.80 20.02 32.68
C LEU A 157 19.15 19.92 33.42
N ILE A 158 20.24 19.59 32.70
CA ILE A 158 21.59 19.55 33.28
C ILE A 158 22.08 20.96 33.64
N MET A 159 21.78 21.97 32.81
CA MET A 159 22.15 23.37 33.09
C MET A 159 21.31 24.00 34.20
N LEU A 160 20.05 23.58 34.39
CA LEU A 160 19.18 24.06 35.48
C LEU A 160 19.46 23.38 36.82
N LYS A 161 20.11 22.21 36.80
CA LYS A 161 20.43 21.42 38.00
C LYS A 161 21.86 21.71 38.53
N LYS A 162 22.54 22.69 37.94
CA LYS A 162 23.90 23.12 38.30
C LYS A 162 23.85 24.54 38.84
#